data_AF-A0A133PWZ6-F1
#
_entry.id   AF-A0A133PWZ6-F1
#
_cell.length_a   1.000
_cell.length_b   1.000
_cell.length_c   1.000
_cell.angle_alpha   90.00
_cell.angle_beta   90.00
_cell.angle_gamma   90.00
#
_symmetry.space_group_name_H-M   'P 1'
#
loop_
_entity.id
_entity.type
_entity.pdbx_description
1 polymer ?
#
loop_
_entity_poly.entity_id
_entity_poly.type
_entity_poly.pdbx_seq_one_letter_code
_entity_poly.pdbx_strand_id
1 'polypeptide(L)' 'MDVDNMSDYKLKIIELIKSDITGYQIHKQTGVAQYVISQLRQGKREVDNLTLNTTEKLYSYARQVL' A
#
# COMPACT_ATOMS: atom_id res chain seq x y z
N MET A 1 -3.17 -13.85 7.93
CA MET A 1 -3.08 -12.52 8.57
C MET A 1 -4.35 -12.33 9.36
N ASP A 2 -4.25 -12.38 10.69
CA ASP A 2 -5.36 -12.05 11.57
C ASP A 2 -5.72 -10.57 11.38
N VAL A 3 -6.95 -10.33 10.93
CA VAL A 3 -7.43 -9.00 10.54
C VAL A 3 -7.92 -8.20 11.75
N ASP A 4 -8.23 -8.90 12.83
CA ASP A 4 -8.96 -8.40 14.00
C ASP A 4 -8.16 -7.40 14.89
N ASN A 5 -6.87 -7.17 14.60
CA ASN A 5 -6.01 -6.26 15.38
C ASN A 5 -5.16 -5.29 14.53
N MET A 6 -5.51 -5.03 13.27
CA MET A 6 -4.76 -4.09 12.43
C MET A 6 -5.22 -2.63 12.60
N SER A 7 -4.25 -1.72 12.60
CA SER A 7 -4.52 -0.28 12.52
C SER A 7 -5.21 0.08 11.21
N ASP A 8 -6.08 1.10 11.25
CA ASP A 8 -6.84 1.58 10.09
C ASP A 8 -5.93 1.90 8.88
N TYR A 9 -4.79 2.56 9.12
CA TYR A 9 -3.86 2.89 8.05
C TYR A 9 -3.32 1.65 7.34
N LYS A 10 -3.06 0.57 8.09
CA LYS A 10 -2.52 -0.68 7.54
C LYS A 10 -3.56 -1.38 6.68
N LEU A 11 -4.81 -1.41 7.14
CA LEU A 11 -5.93 -1.97 6.38
C LEU A 11 -6.13 -1.21 5.07
N LYS A 12 -6.15 0.13 5.09
CA LYS A 12 -6.31 0.95 3.88
C LYS A 12 -5.16 0.77 2.88
N ILE A 13 -3.92 0.65 3.34
CA ILE A 13 -2.80 0.33 2.45
C ILE A 13 -2.97 -1.07 1.84
N ILE A 14 -3.37 -2.08 2.62
CA ILE A 14 -3.61 -3.43 2.10
C ILE A 14 -4.72 -3.45 1.06
N GLU A 15 -5.83 -2.74 1.32
CA GLU A 15 -6.95 -2.57 0.40
C GLU A 15 -6.46 -1.95 -0.93
N LEU A 16 -5.66 -0.88 -0.87
CA LEU A 16 -5.07 -0.26 -2.05
C LEU A 16 -4.19 -1.23 -2.83
N ILE A 17 -3.32 -1.97 -2.14
CA ILE A 17 -2.39 -2.91 -2.78
C ILE A 17 -3.13 -4.06 -3.46
N LYS A 18 -4.25 -4.53 -2.88
CA LYS A 18 -5.09 -5.60 -3.42
C LYS A 18 -6.15 -5.13 -4.42
N SER A 19 -6.36 -3.82 -4.56
CA SER A 19 -7.30 -3.25 -5.53
C SER A 19 -6.88 -3.48 -6.98
N ASP A 20 -7.83 -3.26 -7.90
CA ASP A 20 -7.60 -3.30 -9.35
C ASP A 20 -6.76 -2.12 -9.87
N ILE A 21 -6.43 -1.14 -9.02
CA ILE A 21 -5.57 -0.02 -9.39
C ILE A 21 -4.19 -0.58 -9.74
N THR A 22 -3.71 -0.31 -10.96
CA THR A 22 -2.45 -0.88 -11.43
C THR A 22 -1.27 -0.34 -10.62
N GLY A 23 -0.20 -1.15 -10.49
CA GLY A 23 1.03 -0.69 -9.85
C GLY A 23 1.62 0.55 -10.54
N TYR A 24 1.41 0.68 -11.86
CA TYR A 24 1.76 1.89 -12.62
C TYR A 24 0.98 3.13 -12.16
N GLN A 25 -0.35 3.02 -11.98
CA GLN A 25 -1.17 4.13 -11.49
C GLN A 25 -0.76 4.54 -10.06
N ILE A 26 -0.58 3.56 -9.16
CA ILE A 26 -0.13 3.84 -7.79
C ILE A 26 1.23 4.54 -7.83
N HIS A 27 2.18 4.06 -8.63
CA HIS A 27 3.47 4.71 -8.80
C HIS A 27 3.37 6.14 -9.32
N LYS A 28 2.56 6.37 -10.37
CA LYS A 28 2.37 7.68 -10.97
C LYS A 28 1.81 8.71 -9.98
N GLN A 29 0.90 8.29 -9.10
CA GLN A 29 0.25 9.19 -8.14
C GLN A 29 1.05 9.38 -6.84
N THR A 30 1.67 8.32 -6.34
CA THR A 30 2.35 8.34 -5.03
C THR A 30 3.86 8.61 -5.13
N GLY A 31 4.45 8.38 -6.30
CA GLY A 31 5.90 8.32 -6.48
C GLY A 31 6.57 7.11 -5.85
N VAL A 32 5.81 6.16 -5.28
CA VAL A 32 6.35 4.90 -4.72
C VAL A 32 6.76 3.99 -5.88
N ALA A 33 7.96 3.43 -5.82
CA ALA A 33 8.48 2.58 -6.90
C ALA A 33 7.57 1.37 -7.16
N GLN A 34 7.31 1.05 -8.44
CA GLN A 34 6.51 -0.12 -8.82
C GLN A 34 7.06 -1.43 -8.26
N TYR A 35 8.39 -1.52 -8.11
CA TYR A 35 9.03 -2.66 -7.46
C TYR A 35 8.51 -2.87 -6.03
N VAL A 36 8.38 -1.80 -5.23
CA VAL A 36 7.85 -1.88 -3.85
C VAL A 36 6.41 -2.37 -3.86
N ILE A 37 5.57 -1.81 -4.74
CA ILE A 37 4.17 -2.22 -4.89
C ILE A 37 4.07 -3.70 -5.27
N SER A 38 4.93 -4.15 -6.19
CA SER A 38 5.00 -5.54 -6.63
C SER A 38 5.43 -6.49 -5.52
N GLN A 39 6.43 -6.12 -4.69
CA GLN A 39 6.83 -6.91 -3.52
C GLN A 39 5.72 -7.01 -2.48
N LEU A 40 4.97 -5.93 -2.24
CA LEU A 40 3.81 -5.92 -1.33
C LEU A 40 2.71 -6.88 -1.84
N ARG A 41 2.39 -6.83 -3.16
CA ARG A 41 1.41 -7.75 -3.78
C ARG A 41 1.81 -9.21 -3.72
N GLN A 42 3.10 -9.49 -3.89
CA GLN A 42 3.65 -10.84 -3.83
C GLN A 42 3.83 -11.36 -2.39
N GLY A 43 3.56 -10.54 -1.37
CA GLY A 43 3.84 -10.89 0.03
C GLY A 43 5.32 -11.00 0.38
N LYS A 44 6.22 -10.57 -0.51
CA LYS A 44 7.68 -10.55 -0.29
C LYS A 44 8.13 -9.41 0.62
N ARG A 45 7.26 -8.41 0.79
CA ARG A 45 7.44 -7.30 1.72
C ARG A 45 6.14 -7.07 2.47
N GLU A 46 6.25 -6.81 3.76
CA GLU A 46 5.11 -6.46 4.61
C GLU A 46 4.94 -4.94 4.73
N VAL A 47 3.71 -4.48 4.97
CA VAL A 47 3.40 -3.06 5.18
C VAL A 47 4.16 -2.51 6.40
N ASP A 48 4.37 -3.32 7.44
CA ASP A 48 5.12 -2.94 8.64
C ASP A 48 6.60 -2.66 8.36
N ASN A 49 7.12 -3.20 7.25
CA ASN A 49 8.50 -3.02 6.81
C ASN A 49 8.66 -1.87 5.78
N LEU A 50 7.68 -0.97 5.70
CA LEU A 50 7.76 0.25 4.89
C LEU A 50 8.39 1.40 5.67
N THR A 51 9.01 2.32 4.94
CA THR A 51 9.44 3.60 5.56
C THR A 51 8.21 4.45 5.86
N LEU A 52 8.30 5.34 6.86
CA LEU A 52 7.20 6.25 7.22
C LEU A 52 6.70 7.04 5.99
N ASN A 53 7.62 7.65 5.23
CA ASN A 53 7.31 8.39 4.00
C ASN A 53 6.55 7.52 2.96
N THR A 54 6.94 6.25 2.80
CA THR A 54 6.24 5.35 1.85
C THR A 54 4.84 5.02 2.35
N THR A 55 4.70 4.79 3.65
CA THR A 55 3.44 4.50 4.33
C THR A 55 2.48 5.69 4.18
N GLU A 56 2.93 6.91 4.46
CA GLU A 56 2.13 8.14 4.33
C GLU A 56 1.65 8.36 2.90
N LYS A 57 2.52 8.16 1.91
CA LYS A 57 2.16 8.28 0.49
C LYS A 57 1.09 7.29 0.06
N LEU A 58 1.25 6.02 0.42
CA LEU A 58 0.28 4.98 0.09
C LEU A 58 -1.04 5.18 0.81
N TYR A 59 -1.00 5.51 2.11
CA TYR A 59 -2.20 5.75 2.90
C TYR A 59 -2.97 7.00 2.41
N SER A 60 -2.28 8.09 2.11
CA SER A 60 -2.91 9.31 1.59
C SER A 60 -3.61 9.06 0.27
N TYR A 61 -2.99 8.29 -0.64
CA TYR A 61 -3.62 7.93 -1.90
C TYR A 61 -4.77 6.95 -1.71
N ALA A 62 -4.64 5.95 -0.83
CA ALA A 62 -5.70 5.01 -0.48
C ALA A 62 -6.98 5.75 -0.04
N ARG A 63 -6.85 6.76 0.83
CA ARG A 63 -7.97 7.59 1.30
C ARG A 63 -8.66 8.41 0.21
N GLN A 64 -8.01 8.64 -0.94
CA GLN A 64 -8.58 9.41 -2.04
C GLN A 64 -9.35 8.52 -3.02
N VAL A 65 -9.04 7.23 -3.09
CA VAL A 65 -9.51 6.34 -4.17
C VAL A 65 -10.27 5.11 -3.68
N LEU A 66 -10.38 4.88 -2.37
CA LEU A 66 -11.09 3.78 -1.71
C LEU A 66 -12.10 4.27 -0.68
#